data_AF-A0A535VQV0-F1
#
_entry.id   AF-A0A535VQV0-F1
#
_cell.length_a   1.000
_cell.length_b   1.000
_cell.length_c   1.000
_cell.angle_alpha   90.00
_cell.angle_beta   90.00
_cell.angle_gamma   90.00
#
_symmetry.space_group_name_H-M   'P 1'
#
loop_
_entity.id
_entity.type
_entity.pdbx_description
1 polymer ?
#
loop_
_entity_poly.entity_id
_entity_poly.type
_entity_poly.pdbx_seq_one_letter_code
_entity_poly.pdbx_strand_id
1 'polypeptide(L)'
;AGRRALEAFVAGDLGALDDLPIDMDDRPGWDRLVLGAVRGIRPGATASYGEVARMIGRPGAARAVGAAVGRNPLGLVIPCHRVIAGDGSLGGYGGGWWGGRQAGLELKRELLAREGVHPRVSP
;
A
#
# COMPACT_ATOMS: atom_id res chain seq x y z
N ALA A 1 -1.86 -22.12 2.36
CA ALA A 1 -0.98 -21.08 2.95
C ALA A 1 -1.73 -19.76 3.12
N GLY A 2 -2.29 -19.18 2.04
CA GLY A 2 -2.99 -17.89 2.07
C GLY A 2 -4.06 -17.74 3.16
N ARG A 3 -4.95 -18.74 3.33
CA ARG A 3 -5.99 -18.70 4.38
C ARG A 3 -5.41 -18.53 5.78
N ARG A 4 -4.39 -19.33 6.15
CA ARG A 4 -3.76 -19.25 7.48
C ARG A 4 -3.07 -17.91 7.71
N ALA A 5 -2.39 -17.39 6.70
CA ALA A 5 -1.76 -16.08 6.76
C ALA A 5 -2.78 -14.96 6.95
N LEU A 6 -3.93 -15.04 6.26
CA LEU A 6 -5.03 -14.10 6.45
C LEU A 6 -5.65 -14.21 7.86
N GLU A 7 -5.88 -15.43 8.35
CA GLU A 7 -6.37 -15.66 9.72
C GLU A 7 -5.41 -15.07 10.77
N ALA A 8 -4.09 -15.26 10.60
CA ALA A 8 -3.07 -14.68 11.48
C ALA A 8 -3.05 -13.15 11.42
N PHE A 9 -3.15 -12.56 10.22
CA PHE A 9 -3.24 -11.11 10.03
C PHE A 9 -4.47 -10.51 10.72
N VAL A 10 -5.62 -11.17 10.59
CA VAL A 10 -6.85 -10.76 11.30
C VAL A 10 -6.67 -10.88 12.81
N ALA A 11 -5.97 -11.92 13.29
CA ALA A 11 -5.65 -12.12 14.70
C ALA A 11 -4.60 -11.15 15.27
N GLY A 12 -3.96 -10.33 14.43
CA GLY A 12 -3.03 -9.28 14.86
C GLY A 12 -1.58 -9.46 14.43
N ASP A 13 -1.22 -10.57 13.76
CA ASP A 13 0.10 -10.72 13.14
C ASP A 13 0.16 -9.92 11.83
N LEU A 14 0.48 -8.64 11.94
CA LEU A 14 0.48 -7.70 10.81
C LEU A 14 1.52 -8.02 9.73
N GLY A 15 2.49 -8.90 10.03
CA GLY A 15 3.51 -9.38 9.08
C GLY A 15 3.13 -10.68 8.37
N ALA A 16 2.04 -11.35 8.76
CA ALA A 16 1.69 -12.68 8.26
C ALA A 16 1.49 -12.75 6.73
N LEU A 17 1.21 -11.63 6.07
CA LEU A 17 1.00 -11.54 4.62
C LEU A 17 2.26 -11.20 3.84
N ASP A 18 3.31 -10.67 4.48
CA ASP A 18 4.46 -10.05 3.82
C ASP A 18 5.17 -11.04 2.88
N ASP A 19 5.25 -12.32 3.28
CA ASP A 19 6.01 -13.37 2.59
C ASP A 19 5.13 -14.34 1.77
N LEU A 20 3.83 -14.05 1.60
CA LEU A 20 2.97 -14.88 0.76
C LEU A 20 3.46 -14.89 -0.69
N PRO A 21 3.67 -16.05 -1.33
CA PRO A 21 4.03 -16.06 -2.75
C PRO A 21 2.88 -15.42 -3.54
N ILE A 22 3.21 -14.41 -4.35
CA ILE A 22 2.28 -13.78 -5.29
C ILE A 22 2.88 -13.86 -6.68
N ASP A 23 2.02 -14.15 -7.65
CA ASP A 23 2.34 -14.03 -9.06
C ASP A 23 1.85 -12.66 -9.55
N MET A 24 2.70 -11.96 -10.29
CA MET A 24 2.38 -10.67 -10.93
C MET A 24 2.79 -10.65 -12.40
N ASP A 25 3.08 -11.80 -13.03
CA ASP A 25 3.64 -11.84 -14.38
C ASP A 25 2.72 -11.29 -15.46
N ASP A 26 1.41 -11.28 -15.21
CA ASP A 26 0.39 -10.65 -16.06
C ASP A 26 0.39 -9.11 -15.95
N ARG A 27 1.12 -8.53 -15.00
CA ARG A 27 1.17 -7.07 -14.79
C ARG A 27 2.21 -6.41 -15.68
N PRO A 28 1.92 -5.19 -16.17
CA PRO A 28 2.91 -4.36 -16.87
C PRO A 28 4.20 -4.22 -16.03
N GLY A 29 5.36 -4.17 -16.69
CA GLY A 29 6.66 -4.09 -15.99
C GLY A 29 6.77 -2.90 -15.03
N TRP A 30 6.14 -1.77 -15.36
CA TRP A 30 6.04 -0.62 -14.45
C TRP A 30 5.28 -0.95 -13.17
N ASP A 31 4.12 -1.61 -13.28
CA ASP A 31 3.30 -1.97 -12.14
C ASP A 31 4.03 -3.01 -11.27
N ARG A 32 4.65 -4.03 -11.87
CA ARG A 32 5.47 -5.01 -11.12
C ARG A 32 6.57 -4.35 -10.31
N LEU A 33 7.30 -3.43 -10.93
CA LEU A 33 8.40 -2.70 -10.29
C LEU A 33 7.90 -1.87 -9.10
N VAL A 34 6.85 -1.07 -9.31
CA VAL A 34 6.28 -0.22 -8.25
C VAL A 34 5.69 -1.06 -7.12
N LEU A 35 4.83 -2.04 -7.45
CA LEU A 35 4.14 -2.86 -6.47
C LEU A 35 5.12 -3.74 -5.68
N GLY A 36 6.19 -4.21 -6.31
CA GLY A 36 7.28 -4.91 -5.63
C GLY A 36 7.98 -4.04 -4.58
N ALA A 37 8.27 -2.77 -4.91
CA ALA A 37 8.85 -1.83 -3.93
C ALA A 37 7.88 -1.53 -2.78
N VAL A 38 6.58 -1.34 -3.09
CA VAL A 38 5.53 -1.11 -2.07
C VAL A 38 5.40 -2.31 -1.13
N ARG A 39 5.52 -3.54 -1.65
CA ARG A 39 5.49 -4.76 -0.85
C ARG A 39 6.63 -4.84 0.18
N GLY A 40 7.75 -4.16 -0.05
CA GLY A 40 8.86 -4.09 0.90
C GLY A 40 8.61 -3.17 2.11
N ILE A 41 7.54 -2.37 2.12
CA ILE A 41 7.25 -1.45 3.23
C ILE A 41 6.63 -2.27 4.38
N ARG A 42 7.36 -2.43 5.48
CA ARG A 42 6.97 -3.24 6.65
C ARG A 42 5.88 -2.57 7.51
N PRO A 43 5.12 -3.34 8.32
CA PRO A 43 4.16 -2.79 9.27
C PRO A 43 4.77 -1.68 10.15
N GLY A 44 4.05 -0.58 10.34
CA GLY A 44 4.48 0.54 11.16
C GLY A 44 5.37 1.56 10.44
N ALA A 45 5.75 1.28 9.20
CA ALA A 45 6.46 2.21 8.33
C ALA A 45 5.55 2.74 7.21
N THR A 46 5.85 3.95 6.75
CA THR A 46 5.19 4.54 5.58
C THR A 46 6.22 5.07 4.60
N ALA A 47 5.85 5.14 3.33
CA ALA A 47 6.61 5.84 2.31
C ALA A 47 5.70 6.77 1.51
N SER A 48 6.21 7.93 1.12
CA SER A 48 5.55 8.78 0.15
C SER A 48 5.68 8.21 -1.26
N TYR A 49 4.78 8.61 -2.15
CA TYR A 49 4.89 8.28 -3.58
C TYR A 49 6.24 8.69 -4.19
N GLY A 50 6.83 9.79 -3.70
CA GLY A 50 8.15 10.26 -4.12
C GLY A 50 9.29 9.39 -3.58
N GLU A 51 9.18 8.86 -2.36
CA GLU A 51 10.14 7.90 -1.81
C GLU A 51 10.09 6.57 -2.54
N VAL A 52 8.90 6.04 -2.83
CA VAL A 52 8.75 4.83 -3.65
C VAL A 52 9.37 5.05 -5.05
N ALA A 53 9.16 6.22 -5.64
CA ALA A 53 9.78 6.57 -6.92
C ALA A 53 11.32 6.56 -6.84
N ARG A 54 11.91 6.99 -5.72
CA ARG A 54 13.36 6.89 -5.47
C ARG A 54 13.82 5.45 -5.26
N MET A 55 13.07 4.64 -4.51
CA MET A 55 13.38 3.22 -4.26
C MET A 55 13.52 2.43 -5.56
N ILE A 56 12.71 2.74 -6.58
CA ILE A 56 12.77 2.07 -7.88
C ILE A 56 13.72 2.75 -8.89
N GLY A 57 14.53 3.72 -8.45
CA GLY A 57 15.47 4.44 -9.33
C GLY A 57 14.79 5.30 -10.40
N ARG A 58 13.62 5.89 -10.08
CA ARG A 58 12.85 6.77 -10.97
C ARG A 58 12.42 8.06 -10.25
N PRO A 59 13.37 8.87 -9.76
CA PRO A 59 13.06 10.13 -9.08
C PRO A 59 12.16 11.03 -9.95
N GLY A 60 11.19 11.70 -9.33
CA GLY A 60 10.20 12.53 -10.03
C GLY A 60 8.95 11.79 -10.53
N ALA A 61 8.93 10.45 -10.50
CA ALA A 61 7.80 9.65 -10.98
C ALA A 61 6.64 9.47 -9.98
N ALA A 62 6.49 10.34 -8.97
CA ALA A 62 5.52 10.17 -7.88
C ALA A 62 4.07 9.99 -8.37
N ARG A 63 3.64 10.75 -9.39
CA ARG A 63 2.29 10.59 -9.97
C ARG A 63 2.11 9.23 -10.66
N ALA A 64 3.12 8.76 -11.40
CA ALA A 64 3.09 7.47 -12.08
C ALA A 64 3.12 6.30 -11.08
N VAL A 65 3.82 6.47 -9.95
CA VAL A 65 3.75 5.55 -8.81
C VAL A 65 2.33 5.51 -8.26
N GLY A 66 1.72 6.67 -7.98
CA GLY A 66 0.34 6.72 -7.47
C GLY A 66 -0.67 6.02 -8.38
N ALA A 67 -0.51 6.15 -9.70
CA ALA A 67 -1.34 5.43 -10.67
C ALA A 67 -1.15 3.91 -10.60
N ALA A 68 0.09 3.42 -10.46
CA ALA A 68 0.37 1.99 -10.31
C ALA A 68 -0.14 1.43 -8.96
N VAL A 69 0.05 2.17 -7.87
CA VAL A 69 -0.50 1.86 -6.54
C VAL A 69 -2.03 1.77 -6.59
N GLY A 70 -2.70 2.69 -7.29
CA GLY A 70 -4.16 2.65 -7.48
C GLY A 70 -4.67 1.47 -8.31
N ARG A 71 -3.81 0.84 -9.11
CA ARG A 71 -4.12 -0.39 -9.86
C ARG A 71 -3.74 -1.67 -9.12
N ASN A 72 -3.36 -1.58 -7.84
CA ASN A 72 -3.02 -2.74 -7.01
C ASN A 72 -4.22 -3.72 -6.89
N PRO A 73 -4.11 -4.96 -7.42
CA PRO A 73 -5.18 -5.94 -7.32
C PRO A 73 -5.21 -6.69 -5.98
N LEU A 74 -4.12 -6.66 -5.22
CA LEU A 74 -3.91 -7.48 -4.01
C LEU A 74 -3.74 -6.57 -2.78
N GLY A 75 -4.83 -5.88 -2.41
CA GLY A 75 -4.86 -5.10 -1.17
C GLY A 75 -4.48 -5.96 0.05
N LEU A 76 -3.91 -5.32 1.08
CA LEU A 76 -3.28 -5.95 2.26
C LEU A 76 -1.96 -6.67 1.98
N VAL A 77 -1.92 -7.60 1.00
CA VAL A 77 -0.70 -8.35 0.65
C VAL A 77 0.35 -7.44 0.00
N ILE A 78 -0.10 -6.55 -0.89
CA ILE A 78 0.67 -5.40 -1.36
C ILE A 78 0.12 -4.20 -0.58
N PRO A 79 0.85 -3.70 0.44
CA PRO A 79 0.32 -2.81 1.47
C PRO A 79 0.25 -1.36 0.97
N CYS A 80 -0.61 -1.10 -0.02
CA CYS A 80 -0.81 0.23 -0.59
C CYS A 80 -1.31 1.27 0.42
N HIS A 81 -1.87 0.85 1.55
CA HIS A 81 -2.25 1.73 2.65
C HIS A 81 -1.03 2.37 3.34
N ARG A 82 0.17 1.77 3.23
CA ARG A 82 1.44 2.32 3.74
C ARG A 82 2.04 3.41 2.84
N VAL A 83 1.49 3.63 1.64
CA VAL A 83 1.95 4.70 0.72
C VAL A 83 1.13 5.97 0.93
N ILE A 84 1.73 7.06 1.41
CA ILE A 84 1.03 8.29 1.80
C ILE A 84 1.49 9.52 1.01
N ALA A 85 0.89 10.68 1.28
CA ALA A 85 1.32 11.94 0.67
C ALA A 85 2.69 12.39 1.23
N GLY A 86 3.42 13.21 0.47
CA GLY A 86 4.77 13.65 0.84
C GLY A 86 4.83 14.60 2.04
N ASP A 87 3.71 15.19 2.43
CA ASP A 87 3.54 16.03 3.63
C ASP A 87 3.15 15.21 4.88
N GLY A 88 3.06 13.88 4.73
CA GLY A 88 2.65 12.96 5.78
C GLY A 88 1.12 12.86 5.96
N SER A 89 0.34 13.39 5.02
CA SER A 89 -1.12 13.29 5.09
C SER A 89 -1.68 12.00 4.48
N LEU A 90 -2.90 11.65 4.90
CA LEU A 90 -3.71 10.66 4.22
C LEU A 90 -4.20 11.19 2.87
N GLY A 91 -3.58 10.71 1.80
CA GLY A 91 -3.98 10.97 0.42
C GLY A 91 -3.87 9.74 -0.49
N GLY A 92 -4.48 9.85 -1.67
CA GLY A 92 -4.27 8.93 -2.79
C GLY A 92 -4.79 7.49 -2.61
N TYR A 93 -5.69 7.25 -1.65
CA TYR A 93 -6.36 5.95 -1.54
C TYR A 93 -7.67 5.99 -2.32
N GLY A 94 -7.57 5.59 -3.59
CA GLY A 94 -8.69 5.58 -4.53
C GLY A 94 -8.68 4.30 -5.32
N GLY A 95 -9.71 3.50 -5.14
CA GLY A 95 -10.03 2.31 -5.93
C GLY A 95 -11.51 2.03 -5.74
N GLY A 96 -12.24 1.76 -6.83
CA GLY A 96 -13.69 1.56 -6.80
C GLY A 96 -14.13 0.37 -5.93
N TRP A 97 -13.20 -0.51 -5.58
CA TRP A 97 -13.40 -1.72 -4.79
C TRP A 97 -13.86 -1.47 -3.33
N TRP A 98 -13.59 -0.29 -2.78
CA TRP A 98 -13.79 -0.02 -1.35
C TRP A 98 -15.01 0.85 -1.04
N GLY A 99 -16.02 0.90 -1.91
CA GLY A 99 -17.25 1.68 -1.66
C GLY A 99 -17.12 3.20 -1.80
N GLY A 100 -16.00 3.68 -2.35
CA GLY A 100 -15.75 5.10 -2.67
C GLY A 100 -14.51 5.69 -1.98
N ARG A 101 -14.19 6.95 -2.30
CA ARG A 101 -13.00 7.63 -1.78
C ARG A 101 -13.00 7.70 -0.24
N GLN A 102 -14.13 8.05 0.37
CA GLN A 102 -14.22 8.23 1.81
C GLN A 102 -14.03 6.90 2.56
N ALA A 103 -14.76 5.86 2.14
CA ALA A 103 -14.63 4.53 2.73
C ALA A 103 -13.22 3.94 2.54
N GLY A 104 -12.60 4.18 1.38
CA GLY A 104 -11.19 3.85 1.17
C GLY A 104 -10.25 4.57 2.14
N LEU A 105 -10.40 5.89 2.31
CA LEU A 105 -9.55 6.65 3.24
C LEU A 105 -9.74 6.19 4.69
N GLU A 106 -10.96 5.86 5.08
CA GLU A 106 -11.25 5.32 6.42
C GLU A 106 -10.60 3.95 6.64
N LEU A 107 -10.70 3.04 5.66
CA LEU A 107 -10.01 1.76 5.73
C LEU A 107 -8.50 1.93 5.83
N LYS A 108 -7.92 2.82 5.03
CA LYS A 108 -6.48 3.13 5.08
C LYS A 108 -6.07 3.65 6.46
N ARG A 109 -6.88 4.54 7.05
CA ARG A 109 -6.67 5.10 8.39
C ARG A 109 -6.68 4.00 9.45
N GLU A 110 -7.66 3.11 9.40
CA GLU A 110 -7.78 1.99 10.34
C GLU A 110 -6.60 1.00 10.23
N LEU A 111 -6.21 0.63 9.00
CA LEU A 111 -5.07 -0.25 8.79
C LEU A 111 -3.75 0.36 9.31
N LEU A 112 -3.52 1.64 9.07
CA LEU A 112 -2.36 2.35 9.62
C LEU A 112 -2.42 2.46 11.14
N ALA A 113 -3.60 2.70 11.72
CA ALA A 113 -3.77 2.75 13.17
C ALA A 113 -3.47 1.41 13.84
N ARG A 114 -3.89 0.28 13.24
CA ARG A 114 -3.50 -1.07 13.68
C ARG A 114 -1.99 -1.29 13.67
N GLU A 115 -1.29 -0.62 12.75
CA GLU A 115 0.17 -0.62 12.64
C GLU A 115 0.85 0.44 13.54
N GLY A 116 0.11 1.20 14.35
CA GLY A 116 0.64 2.24 15.23
C GLY A 116 0.98 3.56 14.52
N VAL A 117 0.50 3.76 13.29
CA VAL A 117 0.74 4.96 12.48
C VAL A 117 -0.51 5.83 12.43
N HIS A 118 -0.35 7.10 12.76
CA HIS A 118 -1.44 8.09 12.74
C HIS A 118 -1.08 9.28 11.85
N PRO A 119 -1.34 9.20 10.53
CA PRO A 119 -1.04 10.29 9.62
C PRO A 119 -2.01 11.44 9.82
N ARG A 120 -1.56 12.64 9.47
CA ARG A 120 -2.44 13.82 9.46
C ARG A 120 -3.50 13.63 8.39
N VAL A 121 -4.68 14.20 8.59
CA VAL A 121 -5.68 14.29 7.51
C VAL A 121 -5.32 15.52 6.67
N SER A 122 -5.27 15.39 5.35
CA SER A 122 -5.15 16.58 4.49
C SER A 122 -6.38 17.47 4.69
N PRO A 123 -6.23 18.80 4.68
CA PRO A 123 -7.36 19.72 4.64
C PRO A 123 -8.30 19.45 3.46
#